data_AF-A0A2A6RKE7-F1
#
_entry.id   AF-A0A2A6RKE7-F1
#
_cell.length_a   1.000
_cell.length_b   1.000
_cell.length_c   1.000
_cell.angle_alpha   90.00
_cell.angle_beta   90.00
_cell.angle_gamma   90.00
#
_symmetry.space_group_name_H-M   'P 1'
#
loop_
_entity.id
_entity.type
_entity.pdbx_description
1 polymer ?
#
loop_
_entity_poly.entity_id
_entity_poly.type
_entity_poly.pdbx_seq_one_letter_code
_entity_poly.pdbx_strand_id
1 'polypeptide(L)' 'MDAKMISFGETATDKLLQWLRSSGEPKDIDELLRQYLVILSKLVMEDSE' A
#
# COMPACT_ATOMS: atom_id res chain seq x y z
N MET A 1 -20.00 -3.14 -18.88
CA MET A 1 -19.67 -2.75 -17.49
C MET A 1 -18.53 -3.65 -17.07
N ASP A 2 -17.30 -3.27 -17.44
CA ASP A 2 -16.11 -3.93 -16.94
C ASP A 2 -15.86 -3.39 -15.55
N ALA A 3 -16.23 -4.19 -14.54
CA ALA A 3 -15.60 -4.09 -13.24
C ALA A 3 -14.14 -4.52 -13.45
N LYS A 4 -13.32 -3.60 -13.99
CA LYS A 4 -11.88 -3.74 -14.07
C LYS A 4 -11.44 -4.20 -12.69
N MET A 5 -10.78 -5.35 -12.67
CA MET A 5 -10.33 -6.02 -11.48
C MET A 5 -9.46 -5.05 -10.67
N ILE A 6 -10.06 -4.34 -9.72
CA ILE A 6 -9.34 -4.09 -8.47
C ILE A 6 -9.02 -5.49 -7.98
N SER A 7 -7.79 -5.95 -8.21
CA SER A 7 -7.35 -7.26 -7.79
C SER A 7 -7.21 -7.21 -6.28
N PHE A 8 -8.36 -7.33 -5.60
CA PHE A 8 -8.49 -7.55 -4.16
C PHE A 8 -7.71 -8.83 -3.85
N GLY A 9 -6.45 -8.68 -3.48
CA GLY A 9 -5.54 -9.80 -3.27
C GLY A 9 -4.06 -9.41 -3.22
N GLU A 10 -3.63 -8.39 -3.97
CA GLU A 10 -2.28 -7.84 -3.81
C GLU A 10 -2.29 -6.84 -2.64
N THR A 11 -2.23 -7.39 -1.42
CA THR A 11 -1.85 -6.59 -0.26
C THR A 11 -0.43 -6.11 -0.53
N ALA A 12 -0.25 -4.84 -0.86
CA ALA A 12 1.05 -4.21 -1.18
C ALA A 12 2.00 -4.13 0.04
N THR A 13 1.94 -5.15 0.88
CA THR A 13 2.77 -5.46 2.02
C THR A 13 4.25 -5.46 1.64
N ASP A 14 4.62 -5.91 0.43
CA ASP A 14 5.99 -5.79 -0.06
C ASP A 14 6.47 -4.34 -0.16
N LYS A 15 5.60 -3.43 -0.64
CA LYS A 15 5.91 -1.99 -0.69
C LYS A 15 6.00 -1.40 0.72
N LEU A 16 5.15 -1.85 1.65
CA LEU A 16 5.21 -1.46 3.07
C LEU A 16 6.49 -1.96 3.75
N LEU A 17 6.88 -3.21 3.49
CA LEU A 17 8.10 -3.84 4.00
C LEU A 17 9.35 -3.16 3.43
N GLN A 18 9.34 -2.80 2.14
CA GLN A 18 10.42 -2.04 1.53
C GLN A 18 10.57 -0.68 2.20
N TRP A 19 9.47 0.04 2.42
CA TRP A 19 9.49 1.31 3.15
C TRP A 19 10.01 1.16 4.59
N LEU A 20 9.55 0.14 5.31
CA LEU A 20 9.97 -0.13 6.68
C LEU A 20 11.48 -0.46 6.75
N ARG A 21 11.97 -1.29 5.82
CA ARG A 21 13.40 -1.62 5.71
C ARG A 21 14.25 -0.40 5.35
N SER A 22 13.75 0.49 4.48
CA SER A 22 14.44 1.73 4.12
C SER A 22 14.54 2.70 5.30
N SER A 23 13.57 2.69 6.21
CA SER A 23 13.62 3.53 7.41
C SER A 23 14.63 3.02 8.44
N GLY A 24 14.87 1.70 8.51
CA GLY A 24 15.83 1.09 9.45
C GLY A 24 15.45 1.24 10.94
N GLU A 25 14.28 1.81 11.24
CA GLU A 25 13.82 2.13 12.58
C GLU A 25 12.50 1.40 12.89
N PRO A 26 12.29 0.99 14.15
CA PRO A 26 11.01 0.49 14.59
C PRO A 26 9.96 1.60 14.46
N LYS A 27 8.85 1.28 13.80
CA LYS A 27 7.73 2.18 13.55
C LYS A 27 6.55 1.83 14.42
N ASP A 28 5.82 2.86 14.85
CA ASP A 28 4.56 2.67 15.55
C ASP A 28 3.50 2.07 14.62
N ILE A 29 2.53 1.37 15.19
CA ILE A 29 1.46 0.73 14.43
C ILE A 29 0.56 1.76 13.73
N ASP A 30 0.36 2.95 14.31
CA ASP A 30 -0.39 4.03 13.66
C ASP A 30 0.34 4.54 12.41
N GLU A 31 1.67 4.66 12.49
CA GLU A 31 2.50 5.12 11.38
C GLU A 31 2.53 4.09 10.24
N LEU A 32 2.64 2.80 10.58
CA LEU A 32 2.52 1.68 9.64
C LEU A 32 1.16 1.68 8.92
N LEU A 33 0.07 1.87 9.67
CA LEU A 33 -1.28 1.88 9.11
C LEU A 33 -1.47 3.07 8.16
N ARG A 34 -1.04 4.27 8.54
CA ARG A 34 -1.11 5.46 7.68
C ARG A 34 -0.36 5.25 6.38
N GLN A 35 0.87 4.73 6.46
CA GLN A 35 1.68 4.50 5.28
C GLN A 35 1.06 3.43 4.37
N TYR A 36 0.49 2.37 4.96
CA TYR A 36 -0.22 1.34 4.21
C TYR A 36 -1.43 1.90 3.47
N LEU A 37 -2.24 2.75 4.11
CA LEU A 37 -3.37 3.42 3.47
C LEU A 37 -2.93 4.32 2.30
N VAL A 38 -1.80 5.03 2.43
CA VAL A 38 -1.24 5.83 1.32
C VAL A 38 -0.82 4.95 0.15
N ILE A 39 -0.17 3.82 0.41
CA ILE A 39 0.25 2.87 -0.62
C ILE A 39 -0.97 2.31 -1.36
N LEU A 40 -2.00 1.89 -0.61
CA LEU A 40 -3.25 1.40 -1.19
C LEU A 40 -3.97 2.48 -2.00
N SER A 41 -4.04 3.71 -1.49
CA SER A 41 -4.66 4.83 -2.20
C SER A 41 -3.96 5.10 -3.53
N LYS A 42 -2.61 5.07 -3.57
CA LYS A 42 -1.86 5.26 -4.81
C LYS A 42 -2.14 4.16 -5.83
N LEU A 43 -2.17 2.91 -5.38
CA LEU A 43 -2.48 1.77 -6.25
C LEU A 43 -3.87 1.88 -6.89
N VAL A 44 -4.87 2.29 -6.12
CA VAL A 44 -6.23 2.49 -6.65
C VAL A 44 -6.28 3.67 -7.64
N MET A 45 -5.49 4.72 -7.42
CA MET A 45 -5.41 5.86 -8.33
C MET A 45 -4.64 5.54 -9.61
N GLU A 46 -3.54 4.78 -9.55
CA GLU A 46 -2.78 4.33 -10.71
C GLU A 46 -3.57 3.37 -11.61
N ASP A 47 -4.49 2.57 -11.07
CA ASP A 47 -5.36 1.68 -11.85
C ASP A 47 -6.52 2.43 -12.55
N SER A 48 -6.79 3.67 -12.11
CA SER A 48 -7.88 4.50 -12.60
C SER A 48 -7.52 5.38 -13.82
N GLU A 49 -6.25 5.46 -14.21
CA GLU A 49 -5.77 6.07 -15.47
C GLU A 49 -5.72 5.07 -16.63
#